data_AF-A0A0N1CTC0-F1
#
_entry.id   AF-A0A0N1CTC0-F1
#
_cell.length_a   1.000
_cell.length_b   1.000
_cell.length_c   1.000
_cell.angle_alpha   90.00
_cell.angle_beta   90.00
_cell.angle_gamma   90.00
#
_symmetry.space_group_name_H-M   'P 1'
#
loop_
_entity.id
_entity.type
_entity.pdbx_description
1 polymer ?
#
loop_
_entity_poly.entity_id
_entity_poly.type
_entity_poly.pdbx_seq_one_letter_code
_entity_poly.pdbx_strand_id
1 'polypeptide(L)'
;MKSIEVPTLPIVIPLGIVIFLVLLRVLRSRGRVTPARAGVAAVLALYAGGVLANTVFPIFIHVGTWPDYGPRPLPLYLEPFRDYGLDDALINVAVFVPLGVLIPLLVIRPTWWRVLAIVAGTSLAIELVQMATSRLAFGGHLADINDWMTNTLGGIIGYGLFVLMMRSTLLAAFIERFRWPERASANRSSA
;
A
#
# COMPACT_ATOMS: atom_id res chain seq x y z
N MET A 1 -28.17 -9.44 20.45
CA MET A 1 -27.26 -9.23 19.30
C MET A 1 -26.38 -8.05 19.62
N LYS A 2 -25.06 -8.15 19.40
CA LYS A 2 -24.13 -7.05 19.68
C LYS A 2 -23.08 -6.98 18.56
N SER A 3 -22.90 -5.80 17.98
CA SER A 3 -21.73 -5.49 17.15
C SER A 3 -20.61 -5.01 18.07
N ILE A 4 -19.41 -5.51 17.82
CA ILE A 4 -18.19 -5.09 18.51
C ILE A 4 -17.28 -4.52 17.43
N GLU A 5 -16.95 -3.25 17.55
CA GLU A 5 -15.95 -2.60 16.71
C GLU A 5 -14.56 -3.15 17.07
N VAL A 6 -13.82 -3.58 16.06
CA VAL A 6 -12.45 -4.04 16.24
C VAL A 6 -11.55 -2.82 16.38
N PRO A 7 -10.78 -2.68 17.48
CA PRO A 7 -9.95 -1.50 17.67
C PRO A 7 -8.79 -1.48 16.65
N THR A 8 -8.65 -0.36 15.94
CA THR A 8 -7.68 -0.20 14.86
C THR A 8 -6.22 -0.19 15.36
N LEU A 9 -5.90 0.64 16.36
CA LEU A 9 -4.52 0.87 16.80
C LEU A 9 -3.80 -0.40 17.31
N PRO A 10 -4.44 -1.26 18.13
CA PRO A 10 -3.82 -2.51 18.60
C PRO A 10 -3.48 -3.51 17.49
N ILE A 11 -4.04 -3.35 16.29
CA ILE A 11 -3.75 -4.21 15.14
C ILE A 11 -2.72 -3.55 14.23
N VAL A 12 -2.95 -2.28 13.88
CA VAL A 12 -2.11 -1.57 12.91
C VAL A 12 -0.71 -1.30 13.46
N ILE A 13 -0.56 -0.99 14.75
CA ILE A 13 0.77 -0.72 15.33
C ILE A 13 1.66 -1.97 15.29
N PRO A 14 1.25 -3.14 15.82
CA PRO A 14 2.06 -4.35 15.72
C PRO A 14 2.35 -4.75 14.27
N LEU A 15 1.36 -4.63 13.38
CA LEU A 15 1.55 -4.94 11.96
C LEU A 15 2.58 -4.01 11.31
N GLY A 16 2.52 -2.70 11.59
CA GLY A 16 3.52 -1.73 11.14
C GLY A 16 4.91 -2.06 11.65
N ILE A 17 5.04 -2.47 12.92
CA ILE A 17 6.31 -2.94 13.49
C ILE A 17 6.81 -4.20 12.74
N VAL A 18 5.94 -5.18 12.49
CA VAL A 18 6.31 -6.39 11.74
C VAL A 18 6.77 -6.03 10.32
N ILE A 19 6.02 -5.20 9.60
CA ILE A 19 6.40 -4.72 8.26
C ILE A 19 7.76 -4.04 8.31
N PHE A 20 7.99 -3.15 9.28
CA PHE A 20 9.27 -2.47 9.44
C PHE A 20 10.42 -3.46 9.70
N LEU A 21 10.23 -4.44 10.58
CA LEU A 21 11.24 -5.46 10.87
C LEU A 21 11.54 -6.35 9.65
N VAL A 22 10.51 -6.72 8.89
CA VAL A 22 10.66 -7.46 7.62
C VAL A 22 11.44 -6.62 6.61
N LEU A 23 11.07 -5.35 6.42
CA LEU A 23 11.78 -4.42 5.53
C LEU A 23 13.24 -4.24 5.95
N LEU A 24 13.53 -4.11 7.24
CA LEU A 24 14.91 -4.07 7.75
C LEU A 24 15.67 -5.36 7.48
N ARG A 25 15.03 -6.52 7.62
CA ARG A 25 15.64 -7.81 7.29
C ARG A 25 15.95 -7.93 5.80
N VAL A 26 15.02 -7.49 4.94
CA VAL A 26 15.24 -7.43 3.49
C VAL A 26 16.39 -6.47 3.17
N LEU A 27 16.41 -5.28 3.76
CA LEU A 27 17.49 -4.30 3.58
C LEU A 27 18.85 -4.87 4.00
N ARG A 28 18.93 -5.52 5.17
CA ARG A 28 20.13 -6.23 5.64
C ARG A 28 20.59 -7.30 4.66
N SER A 29 19.66 -8.06 4.08
CA SER A 29 19.97 -9.10 3.09
C SER A 29 20.48 -8.55 1.76
N ARG A 30 20.26 -7.26 1.47
CA ARG A 30 20.72 -6.58 0.26
C ARG A 30 22.06 -5.85 0.44
N GLY A 31 22.53 -5.64 1.67
CA GLY A 31 23.83 -5.04 1.94
C GLY A 31 23.81 -4.03 3.09
N ARG A 32 24.54 -2.92 2.95
CA ARG A 32 24.74 -1.94 4.04
C ARG A 32 23.45 -1.23 4.43
N VAL A 33 23.05 -1.44 5.68
CA VAL A 33 22.01 -0.65 6.36
C VAL A 33 22.59 0.72 6.72
N THR A 34 21.91 1.78 6.31
CA THR A 34 22.20 3.16 6.73
C THR A 34 20.96 3.76 7.39
N PRO A 35 21.09 4.79 8.24
CA PRO A 35 19.94 5.47 8.83
C PRO A 35 18.94 5.98 7.78
N ALA A 36 19.43 6.53 6.67
CA ALA A 36 18.58 6.99 5.56
C ALA A 36 17.73 5.85 4.96
N ARG A 37 18.35 4.70 4.67
CA ARG A 37 17.65 3.53 4.09
C ARG A 37 16.67 2.88 5.08
N ALA A 38 17.04 2.84 6.36
CA ALA A 38 16.15 2.42 7.44
C ALA A 38 14.98 3.40 7.60
N GLY A 39 15.21 4.70 7.40
CA GLY A 39 14.18 5.72 7.35
C GLY A 39 13.14 5.46 6.26
N VAL A 40 13.57 5.07 5.05
CA VAL A 40 12.64 4.64 3.99
C VAL A 40 11.79 3.45 4.43
N ALA A 41 12.39 2.45 5.10
CA ALA A 41 11.63 1.31 5.63
C ALA A 41 10.58 1.76 6.66
N ALA A 42 10.94 2.69 7.56
CA ALA A 42 10.04 3.22 8.57
C ALA A 42 8.89 4.00 7.93
N VAL A 43 9.18 4.89 6.99
CA VAL A 43 8.16 5.65 6.25
C VAL A 43 7.22 4.72 5.50
N LEU A 44 7.73 3.69 4.82
CA LEU A 44 6.88 2.72 4.13
C LEU A 44 6.01 1.91 5.09
N ALA A 45 6.53 1.53 6.26
CA ALA A 45 5.76 0.81 7.27
C ALA A 45 4.66 1.67 7.90
N LEU A 46 4.97 2.93 8.22
CA LEU A 46 3.99 3.91 8.72
C LEU A 46 2.93 4.21 7.67
N TYR A 47 3.35 4.40 6.42
CA TYR A 47 2.45 4.60 5.28
C TYR A 47 1.51 3.40 5.10
N ALA A 48 2.04 2.18 5.04
CA ALA A 48 1.24 0.98 4.90
C ALA A 48 0.25 0.80 6.07
N GLY A 49 0.69 1.09 7.30
CA GLY A 49 -0.18 1.09 8.47
C GLY A 49 -1.30 2.12 8.37
N GLY A 50 -0.99 3.36 7.94
CA GLY A 50 -1.97 4.42 7.73
C GLY A 50 -2.99 4.09 6.65
N VAL A 51 -2.53 3.54 5.51
CA VAL A 51 -3.43 3.08 4.44
C VAL A 51 -4.35 1.98 4.95
N LEU A 52 -3.83 0.95 5.62
CA LEU A 52 -4.65 -0.12 6.19
C LEU A 52 -5.64 0.39 7.24
N ALA A 53 -5.21 1.31 8.11
CA ALA A 53 -6.07 1.92 9.11
C ALA A 53 -7.23 2.69 8.48
N ASN A 54 -7.00 3.31 7.32
CA ASN A 54 -8.02 4.10 6.63
C ASN A 54 -8.94 3.26 5.74
N THR A 55 -8.41 2.25 5.05
CA THR A 55 -9.17 1.52 4.03
C THR A 55 -9.86 0.28 4.57
N VAL A 56 -9.26 -0.40 5.56
CA VAL A 56 -9.78 -1.68 6.08
C VAL A 56 -10.70 -1.48 7.29
N PHE A 57 -10.46 -0.46 8.10
CA PHE A 57 -11.25 -0.14 9.28
C PHE A 57 -12.29 0.95 8.98
N PRO A 58 -13.41 1.00 9.73
CA PRO A 58 -13.79 0.12 10.84
C PRO A 58 -14.22 -1.28 10.38
N ILE A 59 -13.96 -2.28 11.24
CA ILE A 59 -14.42 -3.66 11.10
C ILE A 59 -15.36 -3.96 12.26
N PHE A 60 -16.52 -4.54 11.96
CA PHE A 60 -17.53 -4.86 12.98
C PHE A 60 -17.75 -6.36 13.08
N ILE A 61 -17.34 -6.94 14.21
CA ILE A 61 -17.63 -8.35 14.50
C ILE A 61 -18.99 -8.42 15.16
N HIS A 62 -19.89 -9.18 14.55
CA HIS A 62 -21.21 -9.37 15.12
C HIS A 62 -21.28 -10.68 15.91
N VAL A 63 -21.73 -10.60 17.17
CA VAL A 63 -21.85 -11.74 18.09
C VAL A 63 -23.33 -12.13 18.26
N GLY A 64 -23.62 -13.41 18.03
CA GLY A 64 -24.96 -14.03 18.08
C GLY A 64 -25.43 -14.55 16.71
N THR A 65 -26.57 -15.23 16.68
CA THR A 65 -27.20 -15.73 15.44
C THR A 65 -27.90 -14.58 14.71
N TRP A 66 -27.43 -14.23 13.52
CA TRP A 66 -28.08 -13.24 12.67
C TRP A 66 -29.19 -13.88 11.85
N PRO A 67 -30.24 -13.12 11.49
CA PRO A 67 -31.20 -13.60 10.51
C PRO A 67 -30.43 -13.89 9.23
N ASP A 68 -30.54 -15.12 8.75
CA ASP A 68 -30.01 -15.47 7.43
C ASP A 68 -30.96 -14.86 6.41
N TYR A 69 -30.60 -13.68 5.91
CA TYR A 69 -31.32 -12.99 4.84
C TYR A 69 -31.10 -13.65 3.46
N GLY A 70 -30.46 -14.82 3.42
CA GLY A 70 -30.14 -15.56 2.20
C GLY A 70 -28.79 -15.15 1.60
N PRO A 71 -28.55 -15.50 0.33
CA PRO A 71 -27.29 -15.22 -0.35
C PRO A 71 -27.04 -13.71 -0.39
N ARG A 72 -25.94 -13.27 0.21
CA ARG A 72 -25.51 -11.88 0.10
C ARG A 72 -24.79 -11.68 -1.24
N PRO A 73 -25.10 -10.60 -1.98
CA PRO A 73 -24.33 -10.25 -3.18
C PRO A 73 -22.86 -10.04 -2.82
N LEU A 74 -21.99 -10.26 -3.81
CA LEU A 74 -20.57 -9.94 -3.68
C LEU A 74 -20.42 -8.43 -3.40
N PRO A 75 -19.68 -8.02 -2.35
CA PRO A 75 -19.49 -6.62 -1.99
C PRO A 75 -18.49 -5.96 -2.95
N LEU A 76 -18.91 -5.79 -4.21
CA LEU A 76 -18.07 -5.39 -5.33
C LEU A 76 -18.86 -4.49 -6.29
N TYR A 77 -18.35 -3.30 -6.54
CA TYR A 77 -18.83 -2.37 -7.57
C TYR A 77 -17.86 -2.35 -8.75
N LEU A 78 -18.36 -2.75 -9.92
CA LEU A 78 -17.59 -2.79 -11.17
C LEU A 78 -18.08 -1.76 -12.18
N GLU A 79 -19.00 -0.88 -11.80
CA GLU A 79 -19.56 0.14 -12.69
C GLU A 79 -18.68 1.40 -12.66
N PRO A 80 -17.90 1.68 -13.71
CA PRO A 80 -16.99 2.82 -13.69
C PRO A 80 -17.77 4.13 -13.65
N PHE A 81 -17.32 5.06 -12.81
CA PHE A 81 -17.84 6.42 -12.63
C PHE A 81 -19.29 6.51 -12.14
N ARG A 82 -19.89 5.39 -11.74
CA ARG A 82 -21.22 5.40 -11.13
C ARG A 82 -21.14 5.90 -9.70
N ASP A 83 -21.88 6.97 -9.41
CA ASP A 83 -21.99 7.55 -8.07
C ASP A 83 -20.63 7.91 -7.43
N TYR A 84 -19.62 8.16 -8.25
CA TYR A 84 -18.24 8.40 -7.81
C TYR A 84 -17.88 9.89 -7.80
N GLY A 85 -17.58 10.43 -6.62
CA GLY A 85 -17.26 11.83 -6.40
C GLY A 85 -15.87 12.23 -6.86
N LEU A 86 -15.70 13.51 -7.23
CA LEU A 86 -14.36 14.07 -7.52
C LEU A 86 -13.50 14.16 -6.26
N ASP A 87 -14.12 14.39 -5.10
CA ASP A 87 -13.49 14.40 -3.80
C ASP A 87 -12.90 13.03 -3.44
N ASP A 88 -13.67 11.95 -3.60
CA ASP A 88 -13.19 10.58 -3.40
C ASP A 88 -12.00 10.27 -4.32
N ALA A 89 -12.14 10.64 -5.61
CA ALA A 89 -11.08 10.47 -6.59
C ALA A 89 -9.78 11.19 -6.19
N LEU A 90 -9.88 12.44 -5.74
CA LEU A 90 -8.71 13.25 -5.34
C LEU A 90 -8.05 12.70 -4.07
N ILE A 91 -8.85 12.22 -3.10
CA ILE A 91 -8.34 11.61 -1.88
C ILE A 91 -7.55 10.35 -2.21
N ASN A 92 -8.12 9.45 -3.01
CA ASN A 92 -7.46 8.20 -3.41
C ASN A 92 -6.16 8.43 -4.19
N VAL A 93 -6.20 9.39 -5.14
CA VAL A 93 -5.00 9.84 -5.85
C VAL A 93 -3.95 10.33 -4.86
N ALA A 94 -4.31 11.22 -3.93
CA ALA A 94 -3.39 11.80 -2.97
C ALA A 94 -2.79 10.73 -2.03
N VAL A 95 -3.58 9.75 -1.60
CA VAL A 95 -3.14 8.64 -0.74
C VAL A 95 -2.11 7.76 -1.47
N PHE A 96 -2.24 7.57 -2.79
CA PHE A 96 -1.33 6.70 -3.55
C PHE A 96 -0.11 7.41 -4.17
N VAL A 97 -0.10 8.73 -4.26
CA VAL A 97 1.09 9.50 -4.69
C VAL A 97 2.35 9.14 -3.88
N PRO A 98 2.32 9.09 -2.53
CA PRO A 98 3.48 8.65 -1.75
C PRO A 98 3.99 7.27 -2.12
N LEU A 99 3.11 6.30 -2.41
CA LEU A 99 3.53 4.95 -2.82
C LEU A 99 4.33 5.00 -4.13
N GLY A 100 3.87 5.76 -5.10
CA GLY A 100 4.57 5.97 -6.38
C GLY A 100 5.99 6.54 -6.22
N VAL A 101 6.18 7.42 -5.23
CA VAL A 101 7.50 7.99 -4.88
C VAL A 101 8.38 6.99 -4.13
N LEU A 102 7.79 6.16 -3.24
CA LEU A 102 8.53 5.21 -2.41
C LEU A 102 9.03 3.99 -3.18
N ILE A 103 8.25 3.46 -4.13
CA ILE A 103 8.61 2.28 -4.94
C ILE A 103 10.04 2.35 -5.53
N PRO A 104 10.44 3.41 -6.26
CA PRO A 104 11.77 3.49 -6.87
C PRO A 104 12.93 3.62 -5.87
N LEU A 105 12.65 3.88 -4.59
CA LEU A 105 13.64 3.81 -3.51
C LEU A 105 13.94 2.37 -3.09
N LEU A 106 12.99 1.44 -3.29
CA LEU A 106 13.14 0.02 -2.93
C LEU A 106 13.44 -0.88 -4.14
N VAL A 107 12.93 -0.51 -5.32
CA VAL A 107 13.03 -1.32 -6.55
C VAL A 107 14.27 -0.94 -7.35
N ILE A 108 15.06 -1.96 -7.69
CA ILE A 108 16.25 -1.82 -8.53
C ILE A 108 15.79 -1.67 -9.99
N ARG A 109 16.24 -0.59 -10.65
CA ARG A 109 15.84 -0.23 -12.03
C ARG A 109 14.31 -0.22 -12.20
N PRO A 110 13.61 0.74 -11.56
CA PRO A 110 12.18 0.88 -11.72
C PRO A 110 11.87 1.25 -13.18
N THR A 111 10.94 0.52 -13.79
CA THR A 111 10.37 0.86 -15.10
C THR A 111 8.92 1.29 -14.90
N TRP A 112 8.37 2.07 -15.82
CA TRP A 112 6.96 2.48 -15.77
C TRP A 112 6.01 1.30 -15.56
N TRP A 113 6.23 0.20 -16.30
CA TRP A 113 5.43 -1.03 -16.17
C TRP A 113 5.58 -1.73 -14.81
N ARG A 114 6.79 -1.76 -14.24
CA ARG A 114 7.00 -2.35 -12.92
C ARG A 114 6.31 -1.54 -11.83
N VAL A 115 6.41 -0.21 -11.90
CA VAL A 115 5.77 0.66 -10.93
C VAL A 115 4.26 0.57 -11.05
N LEU A 116 3.73 0.63 -12.28
CA LEU A 116 2.31 0.41 -12.55
C LEU A 116 1.81 -0.92 -11.98
N ALA A 117 2.51 -2.02 -12.22
CA ALA A 117 2.12 -3.33 -11.71
C ALA A 117 2.12 -3.40 -10.17
N ILE A 118 3.11 -2.80 -9.52
CA ILE A 118 3.17 -2.76 -8.04
C ILE A 118 2.04 -1.90 -7.47
N VAL A 119 1.80 -0.72 -8.05
CA VAL A 119 0.73 0.19 -7.60
C VAL A 119 -0.64 -0.46 -7.82
N ALA A 120 -0.93 -0.88 -9.05
CA ALA A 120 -2.22 -1.49 -9.40
C ALA A 120 -2.46 -2.80 -8.63
N GLY A 121 -1.41 -3.60 -8.40
CA GLY A 121 -1.48 -4.80 -7.58
C GLY A 121 -1.70 -4.51 -6.10
N THR A 122 -1.09 -3.44 -5.56
CA THR A 122 -1.32 -3.01 -4.17
C THR A 122 -2.74 -2.49 -3.99
N SER A 123 -3.20 -1.66 -4.93
CA SER A 123 -4.57 -1.16 -4.97
C SER A 123 -5.57 -2.31 -5.03
N LEU A 124 -5.37 -3.27 -5.95
CA LEU A 124 -6.22 -4.45 -6.06
C LEU A 124 -6.22 -5.29 -4.78
N ALA A 125 -5.08 -5.44 -4.11
CA ALA A 125 -5.00 -6.17 -2.85
C ALA A 125 -5.83 -5.50 -1.75
N ILE A 126 -5.90 -4.16 -1.72
CA ILE A 126 -6.75 -3.42 -0.78
C ILE A 126 -8.23 -3.68 -1.07
N GLU A 127 -8.65 -3.56 -2.33
CA GLU A 127 -10.03 -3.87 -2.74
C GLU A 127 -10.43 -5.31 -2.35
N LEU A 128 -9.55 -6.28 -2.58
CA LEU A 128 -9.80 -7.68 -2.20
C LEU A 128 -9.90 -7.86 -0.69
N VAL A 129 -9.10 -7.14 0.10
CA VAL A 129 -9.20 -7.14 1.57
C VAL A 129 -10.52 -6.51 2.01
N GLN A 130 -10.93 -5.38 1.43
CA GLN A 130 -12.21 -4.74 1.72
C GLN A 130 -13.39 -5.65 1.36
N MET A 131 -13.34 -6.33 0.21
CA MET A 131 -14.34 -7.33 -0.18
C MET A 131 -14.42 -8.46 0.84
N ALA A 132 -13.27 -8.98 1.29
CA ALA A 132 -13.20 -10.05 2.27
C ALA A 132 -13.72 -9.60 3.66
N THR A 133 -13.34 -8.41 4.13
CA THR A 133 -13.80 -7.88 5.43
C THR A 133 -15.28 -7.52 5.39
N SER A 134 -15.79 -6.95 4.30
CA SER A 134 -17.23 -6.75 4.08
C SER A 134 -18.01 -8.07 4.12
N ARG A 135 -17.44 -9.14 3.55
CA ARG A 135 -18.10 -10.45 3.53
C ARG A 135 -18.07 -11.18 4.88
N LEU A 136 -16.96 -11.08 5.62
CA LEU A 136 -16.70 -11.88 6.83
C LEU A 136 -16.99 -11.14 8.14
N ALA A 137 -16.84 -9.82 8.16
CA ALA A 137 -16.82 -9.01 9.38
C ALA A 137 -17.46 -7.62 9.17
N PHE A 138 -18.47 -7.53 8.29
CA PHE A 138 -19.24 -6.32 8.00
C PHE A 138 -18.37 -5.07 7.95
N GLY A 139 -17.29 -5.14 7.17
CA GLY A 139 -16.44 -3.99 6.90
C GLY A 139 -17.26 -2.81 6.37
N GLY A 140 -16.86 -1.59 6.74
CA GLY A 140 -17.54 -0.37 6.30
C GLY A 140 -17.33 -0.01 4.83
N HIS A 141 -16.43 -0.71 4.12
CA HIS A 141 -16.01 -0.38 2.77
C HIS A 141 -16.24 -1.55 1.80
N LEU A 142 -16.76 -1.21 0.62
CA LEU A 142 -17.04 -2.16 -0.46
C LEU A 142 -15.90 -2.05 -1.49
N ALA A 143 -15.59 -3.14 -2.18
CA ALA A 143 -14.58 -3.09 -3.23
C ALA A 143 -15.12 -2.32 -4.44
N ASP A 144 -14.36 -1.37 -4.99
CA ASP A 144 -14.80 -0.49 -6.07
C ASP A 144 -13.72 -0.37 -7.17
N ILE A 145 -14.13 -0.55 -8.43
CA ILE A 145 -13.27 -0.34 -9.59
C ILE A 145 -12.75 1.10 -9.67
N ASN A 146 -13.52 2.08 -9.21
CA ASN A 146 -13.14 3.48 -9.23
C ASN A 146 -11.98 3.75 -8.28
N ASP A 147 -12.03 3.18 -7.08
CA ASP A 147 -10.93 3.24 -6.10
C ASP A 147 -9.69 2.56 -6.66
N TRP A 148 -9.85 1.39 -7.28
CA TRP A 148 -8.74 0.72 -7.94
C TRP A 148 -8.04 1.61 -8.98
N MET A 149 -8.83 2.27 -9.83
CA MET A 149 -8.37 3.15 -10.90
C MET A 149 -7.71 4.43 -10.36
N THR A 150 -8.33 5.13 -9.40
CA THR A 150 -7.83 6.41 -8.88
C THR A 150 -6.59 6.23 -8.01
N ASN A 151 -6.53 5.17 -7.21
CA ASN A 151 -5.32 4.74 -6.51
C ASN A 151 -4.18 4.44 -7.50
N THR A 152 -4.49 3.74 -8.60
CA THR A 152 -3.51 3.45 -9.65
C THR A 152 -2.99 4.73 -10.31
N LEU A 153 -3.88 5.67 -10.61
CA LEU A 153 -3.51 6.99 -11.14
C LEU A 153 -2.61 7.75 -10.17
N GLY A 154 -2.93 7.78 -8.87
CA GLY A 154 -2.12 8.40 -7.84
C GLY A 154 -0.69 7.86 -7.80
N GLY A 155 -0.52 6.54 -7.84
CA GLY A 155 0.81 5.94 -7.85
C GLY A 155 1.61 6.24 -9.13
N ILE A 156 0.96 6.32 -10.30
CA ILE A 156 1.61 6.75 -11.54
C ILE A 156 2.06 8.21 -11.44
N ILE A 157 1.22 9.10 -10.92
CA ILE A 157 1.55 10.52 -10.70
C ILE A 157 2.75 10.61 -9.74
N GLY A 158 2.72 9.89 -8.62
CA GLY A 158 3.81 9.85 -7.67
C GLY A 158 5.13 9.40 -8.27
N TYR A 159 5.09 8.39 -9.14
CA TYR A 159 6.29 7.96 -9.87
C TYR A 159 6.79 9.00 -10.88
N GLY A 160 5.87 9.69 -11.58
CA GLY A 160 6.20 10.82 -12.43
C GLY A 160 6.92 11.94 -11.67
N LEU A 161 6.44 12.27 -10.47
CA LEU A 161 7.09 13.23 -9.57
C LEU A 161 8.50 12.76 -9.17
N PHE A 162 8.67 11.48 -8.85
CA PHE A 162 10.00 10.92 -8.59
C PHE A 162 10.93 11.09 -9.79
N VAL A 163 10.48 10.74 -10.99
CA VAL A 163 11.28 10.90 -12.22
C VAL A 163 11.65 12.37 -12.45
N LEU A 164 10.74 13.30 -12.18
CA LEU A 164 11.00 14.74 -12.28
C LEU A 164 12.08 15.19 -11.27
N MET A 165 11.99 14.75 -10.01
CA MET A 165 13.01 15.04 -8.99
C MET A 165 14.39 14.52 -9.40
N MET A 166 14.46 13.34 -10.03
CA MET A 166 15.72 12.75 -10.50
C MET A 166 16.36 13.50 -11.69
N ARG A 167 15.67 14.45 -12.33
CA ARG A 167 16.26 15.31 -13.36
C ARG A 167 17.22 16.37 -12.79
N SER A 168 17.06 16.73 -11.51
CA SER A 168 17.96 17.65 -10.82
C SER A 168 19.14 16.88 -10.24
N THR A 169 20.36 17.28 -10.56
CA THR A 169 21.59 16.63 -10.07
C THR A 169 21.70 16.67 -8.55
N LEU A 170 21.29 17.78 -7.93
CA LEU A 170 21.30 17.95 -6.48
C LEU A 170 20.30 17.02 -5.79
N LEU A 171 19.05 17.00 -6.27
CA LEU A 171 18.00 16.14 -5.70
C LEU A 171 18.33 14.67 -5.95
N ALA A 172 18.83 14.32 -7.13
CA ALA A 172 19.27 12.97 -7.43
C ALA A 172 20.37 12.52 -6.46
N ALA A 173 21.43 13.31 -6.28
CA ALA A 173 22.52 12.97 -5.36
C ALA A 173 22.05 12.81 -3.90
N PHE A 174 21.04 13.58 -3.49
CA PHE A 174 20.41 13.44 -2.18
C PHE A 174 19.57 12.15 -2.08
N ILE A 175 18.68 11.91 -3.06
CA ILE A 175 17.77 10.75 -3.11
C ILE A 175 18.54 9.42 -3.19
N GLU A 176 19.68 9.38 -3.89
CA GLU A 176 20.51 8.17 -3.99
C GLU A 176 20.99 7.65 -2.62
N ARG A 177 21.07 8.50 -1.60
CA ARG A 177 21.40 8.09 -0.21
C ARG A 177 20.31 7.22 0.42
N PHE A 178 19.07 7.39 -0.03
CA PHE A 178 17.88 6.69 0.44
C PHE A 178 17.58 5.42 -0.37
N ARG A 179 18.09 5.32 -1.61
CA ARG A 179 17.87 4.15 -2.45
C ARG A 179 18.51 2.90 -1.88
N TRP A 180 17.75 1.80 -1.95
CA TRP A 180 18.19 0.50 -1.47
C TRP A 180 19.17 -0.13 -2.46
N PRO A 181 20.22 -0.78 -1.96
CA PRO A 181 21.25 -1.38 -2.81
C PRO A 181 20.72 -2.58 -3.58
N GLU A 182 21.36 -2.88 -4.71
CA GLU A 182 21.22 -4.16 -5.39
C GLU A 182 21.69 -5.29 -4.47
N ARG A 183 20.98 -6.42 -4.49
CA ARG A 183 21.32 -7.56 -3.64
C ARG A 183 22.73 -8.00 -4.01
N ALA A 184 23.67 -7.96 -3.04
CA ALA A 184 25.01 -8.48 -3.26
C ALA A 184 24.90 -9.92 -3.80
N SER A 185 25.41 -10.15 -5.01
CA SER A 185 25.43 -11.48 -5.59
C SER A 185 26.35 -12.37 -4.75
N ALA A 186 25.76 -13.34 -4.07
CA ALA A 186 26.49 -14.45 -3.48
C ALA A 186 26.95 -15.39 -4.61
N ASN A 187 28.03 -14.98 -5.32
CA ASN A 187 29.01 -15.84 -6.02
C ASN A 187 29.76 -15.03 -7.10
N ARG A 188 30.96 -14.57 -6.75
CA ARG A 188 32.12 -14.54 -7.64
C ARG A 188 33.27 -15.25 -6.93
N SER A 189 33.10 -16.54 -6.72
CA SER A 189 34.13 -17.45 -6.19
C SER A 189 33.95 -18.81 -6.84
N SER A 190 34.22 -18.85 -8.14
CA SER A 190 34.62 -20.05 -8.86
C SER A 190 35.62 -19.57 -9.91
N ALA A 191 36.82 -19.30 -9.41
CA ALA A 191 38.04 -19.32 -10.21
C ALA A 191 38.46 -20.78 -10.39
#